data_AF-A0A249K8Q5-F1
#
_entry.id   AF-A0A249K8Q5-F1
#
_cell.length_a   1.000
_cell.length_b   1.000
_cell.length_c   1.000
_cell.angle_alpha   90.00
_cell.angle_beta   90.00
_cell.angle_gamma   90.00
#
_symmetry.space_group_name_H-M   'P 1'
#
loop_
_entity.id
_entity.type
_entity.pdbx_description
1 polymer ?
#
loop_
_entity_poly.entity_id
_entity_poly.type
_entity_poly.pdbx_seq_one_letter_code
_entity_poly.pdbx_strand_id
1 'polypeptide(L)'
;MARSTQYRLGKDVNLKKEIVRDLSGRRITDRRVKQIVKEVRQKTAGRPSLTKPNVISPEVKARVPIQLKRALDRKAVQSGKSPSQLIRAALERYLL
;
A
#
# COMPACT_ATOMS: atom_id res chain seq x y z
N MET A 1 14.05 -10.05 10.29
CA MET A 1 14.01 -10.33 8.83
C MET A 1 13.35 -11.69 8.62
N ALA A 2 12.17 -11.75 8.03
CA ALA A 2 11.51 -13.02 7.74
C ALA A 2 12.25 -13.72 6.59
N ARG A 3 12.77 -14.93 6.83
CA ARG A 3 13.42 -15.75 5.79
C ARG A 3 12.42 -15.99 4.66
N SER A 4 12.75 -15.55 3.45
CA SER A 4 12.01 -15.90 2.24
C SER A 4 12.21 -17.38 1.97
N THR A 5 11.27 -18.21 2.42
CA THR A 5 11.23 -19.62 2.05
C THR A 5 10.97 -19.67 0.56
N GLN A 6 11.99 -19.99 -0.25
CA GLN A 6 11.80 -20.21 -1.68
C GLN A 6 10.95 -21.46 -1.84
N TYR A 7 9.67 -21.28 -2.16
CA TYR A 7 8.78 -22.41 -2.46
C TYR A 7 9.19 -22.97 -3.83
N ARG A 8 9.61 -24.23 -3.86
CA ARG A 8 9.78 -24.98 -5.10
C ARG A 8 8.42 -25.52 -5.51
N LEU A 9 7.99 -25.17 -6.72
CA LEU A 9 6.75 -25.70 -7.28
C LEU A 9 6.93 -27.22 -7.51
N GLY A 10 6.17 -28.03 -6.78
CA GLY A 10 6.14 -29.47 -6.92
C GLY A 10 5.13 -29.94 -7.98
N LYS A 11 5.02 -31.26 -8.15
CA LYS A 11 3.99 -31.87 -8.98
C LYS A 11 2.60 -31.65 -8.37
N ASP A 12 1.57 -31.63 -9.22
CA ASP A 12 0.18 -31.55 -8.75
C ASP A 12 -0.17 -32.75 -7.87
N VAL A 13 -0.79 -32.47 -6.72
CA VAL A 13 -1.16 -33.49 -5.74
C VAL A 13 -2.63 -33.85 -5.88
N ASN A 14 -2.92 -35.15 -5.94
CA ASN A 14 -4.31 -35.62 -5.97
C ASN A 14 -4.86 -35.76 -4.54
N LEU A 15 -5.63 -34.76 -4.09
CA LEU A 15 -6.18 -34.68 -2.73
C LEU A 15 -7.17 -35.80 -2.35
N LYS A 16 -7.63 -36.61 -3.33
CA LYS A 16 -8.45 -37.80 -3.06
C LYS A 16 -7.62 -39.02 -2.67
N LYS A 17 -6.40 -39.13 -3.22
CA LYS A 17 -5.49 -40.26 -3.00
C LYS A 17 -4.48 -39.96 -1.90
N GLU A 18 -4.03 -38.71 -1.81
CA GLU A 18 -2.95 -38.29 -0.92
C GLU A 18 -3.49 -37.41 0.23
N ILE A 19 -2.96 -37.64 1.43
CA ILE A 19 -3.32 -36.87 2.62
C ILE A 19 -2.31 -35.72 2.77
N VAL A 20 -2.66 -34.57 2.23
CA VAL A 20 -1.92 -33.32 2.44
C VAL A 20 -2.49 -32.58 3.65
N ARG A 21 -1.63 -32.07 4.53
CA ARG A 21 -2.01 -31.28 5.70
C ARG A 21 -1.54 -29.84 5.56
N ASP A 22 -2.31 -28.91 6.11
CA ASP A 22 -1.91 -27.51 6.26
C ASP A 22 -0.90 -27.33 7.40
N LEU A 23 -0.40 -26.11 7.56
CA LEU A 23 0.53 -25.75 8.64
C LEU A 23 -0.07 -25.94 10.05
N SER A 24 -1.39 -26.02 10.15
CA SER A 24 -2.12 -26.28 11.40
C SER A 24 -2.43 -27.78 11.60
N GLY A 25 -1.88 -28.66 10.73
CA GLY A 25 -2.06 -30.11 10.80
C GLY A 25 -3.41 -30.62 10.27
N ARG A 26 -4.27 -29.75 9.71
CA ARG A 26 -5.59 -30.13 9.20
C ARG A 26 -5.48 -30.63 7.77
N ARG A 27 -6.27 -31.66 7.42
CA ARG A 27 -6.28 -32.23 6.07
C ARG A 27 -6.85 -31.25 5.05
N ILE A 28 -6.11 -31.03 3.97
CA ILE A 28 -6.56 -30.26 2.79
C ILE A 28 -7.42 -31.18 1.92
N THR A 29 -8.63 -30.72 1.61
CA THR A 29 -9.60 -31.40 0.73
C THR A 29 -10.19 -30.38 -0.24
N ASP A 30 -10.72 -30.82 -1.39
CA ASP A 30 -11.33 -29.92 -2.39
C ASP A 30 -12.38 -28.98 -1.78
N ARG A 31 -13.20 -29.49 -0.86
CA ARG A 31 -14.21 -28.70 -0.14
C ARG A 31 -13.56 -27.60 0.70
N ARG A 32 -12.49 -27.94 1.42
CA ARG A 32 -11.76 -26.99 2.28
C ARG A 32 -11.03 -25.94 1.47
N VAL A 33 -10.41 -26.33 0.34
CA VAL A 33 -9.77 -25.39 -0.60
C VAL A 33 -10.78 -24.37 -1.10
N LYS A 34 -11.97 -24.81 -1.57
CA LYS A 34 -13.03 -23.90 -2.02
C LYS A 34 -13.45 -22.91 -0.93
N GLN A 35 -13.55 -23.36 0.32
CA GLN A 35 -13.89 -22.50 1.45
C GLN A 35 -12.80 -21.46 1.72
N ILE A 36 -11.53 -21.87 1.76
CA ILE A 36 -10.39 -20.96 1.96
C ILE A 36 -10.33 -19.92 0.85
N VAL A 37 -10.50 -20.34 -0.42
CA VAL A 37 -10.54 -19.42 -1.56
C VAL A 37 -11.68 -18.41 -1.42
N LYS A 38 -12.86 -18.84 -0.96
CA LYS A 38 -14.00 -17.94 -0.72
C LYS A 38 -13.67 -16.93 0.39
N GLU A 39 -13.14 -17.37 1.53
CA GLU A 39 -12.76 -16.52 2.66
C GLU A 39 -11.67 -15.52 2.26
N VAL A 40 -10.65 -15.96 1.52
CA VAL A 40 -9.58 -15.08 1.01
C VAL A 40 -10.13 -14.09 0.00
N ARG A 41 -11.00 -14.49 -0.93
CA ARG A 41 -11.63 -13.55 -1.89
C ARG A 41 -12.51 -12.50 -1.20
N GLN A 42 -13.17 -12.86 -0.10
CA GLN A 42 -13.97 -11.91 0.69
C GLN A 42 -13.09 -10.90 1.44
N LYS A 43 -11.94 -11.33 1.97
CA LYS A 43 -10.99 -10.45 2.66
C LYS A 43 -10.12 -9.64 1.71
N THR A 44 -9.82 -10.21 0.55
CA THR A 44 -8.99 -9.64 -0.51
C THR A 44 -9.92 -9.20 -1.64
N ALA A 45 -10.75 -8.21 -1.37
CA ALA A 45 -11.43 -7.43 -2.40
C ALA A 45 -10.38 -6.63 -3.20
N GLY A 46 -9.63 -7.32 -4.05
CA GLY A 46 -8.56 -6.75 -4.87
C GLY A 46 -7.44 -6.06 -4.09
N ARG A 47 -6.40 -5.64 -4.82
CA ARG A 47 -5.62 -4.47 -4.40
C ARG A 47 -6.63 -3.32 -4.32
N PRO A 48 -6.71 -2.51 -3.25
CA PRO A 48 -7.57 -1.34 -3.27
C PRO A 48 -7.22 -0.57 -4.55
N SER A 49 -8.17 -0.53 -5.47
CA SER A 49 -8.02 0.27 -6.67
C SER A 49 -7.85 1.70 -6.20
N LEU A 50 -6.98 2.46 -6.86
CA LEU A 50 -6.90 3.92 -6.77
C LEU A 50 -8.19 4.59 -7.27
N THR A 51 -9.31 3.90 -7.22
CA THR A 51 -10.62 4.24 -7.74
C THR A 51 -11.53 4.68 -6.59
N LYS A 52 -10.99 5.43 -5.63
CA LYS A 52 -11.73 6.62 -5.22
C LYS A 52 -11.89 7.48 -6.47
N PRO A 53 -13.00 8.22 -6.66
CA PRO A 53 -13.06 9.22 -7.72
C PRO A 53 -11.75 10.03 -7.67
N ASN A 54 -11.17 10.36 -8.82
CA ASN A 54 -9.90 11.07 -8.90
C ASN A 54 -10.08 12.46 -8.27
N VAL A 55 -10.02 12.54 -6.93
CA VAL A 55 -10.17 13.76 -6.18
C VAL A 55 -8.86 14.49 -6.36
N ILE A 56 -8.84 15.38 -7.35
CA ILE A 56 -7.76 16.34 -7.52
C ILE A 56 -7.63 17.07 -6.19
N SER A 57 -6.42 17.03 -5.63
CA SER A 57 -6.14 17.77 -4.40
C SER A 57 -6.46 19.25 -4.61
N PRO A 58 -7.18 19.90 -3.68
CA PRO A 58 -7.46 21.33 -3.79
C PRO A 58 -6.16 22.13 -4.00
N GLU A 59 -6.18 23.05 -4.95
CA GLU A 59 -5.02 23.84 -5.33
C GLU A 59 -5.08 25.23 -4.69
N VAL A 60 -3.95 25.71 -4.16
CA VAL A 60 -3.81 27.06 -3.63
C VAL A 60 -2.76 27.80 -4.47
N LYS A 61 -3.16 28.90 -5.12
CA LYS A 61 -2.28 29.77 -5.92
C LYS A 61 -2.18 31.15 -5.28
N ALA A 62 -0.94 31.62 -5.08
CA ALA A 62 -0.68 32.98 -4.63
C ALA A 62 0.55 33.54 -5.34
N ARG A 63 0.53 34.84 -5.64
CA ARG A 63 1.73 35.56 -6.09
C ARG A 63 2.56 35.89 -4.87
N VAL A 64 3.87 35.65 -4.95
CA VAL A 64 4.82 35.91 -3.86
C VAL A 64 5.98 36.76 -4.35
N PRO A 65 6.56 37.63 -3.50
CA PRO A 65 7.79 38.33 -3.82
C PRO A 65 8.93 37.35 -4.15
N ILE A 66 9.84 37.76 -5.05
CA ILE A 66 10.97 36.92 -5.50
C ILE A 66 11.88 36.49 -4.34
N GLN A 67 12.05 37.35 -3.34
CA GLN A 67 12.85 37.06 -2.15
C GLN A 67 12.26 35.89 -1.35
N LEU A 68 10.93 35.86 -1.21
CA LEU A 68 10.22 34.80 -0.49
C LEU A 68 10.34 33.45 -1.22
N LYS A 69 10.21 33.47 -2.56
CA LYS A 69 10.40 32.27 -3.38
C LYS A 69 11.82 31.70 -3.21
N ARG A 70 12.85 32.56 -3.28
CA ARG A 70 14.25 32.15 -3.08
C ARG A 70 14.50 31.59 -1.68
N ALA A 71 13.90 32.19 -0.64
CA ALA A 71 14.02 31.69 0.72
C ALA A 71 13.38 30.31 0.88
N LEU A 72 12.20 30.10 0.29
CA LEU A 72 11.52 28.81 0.27
C LEU A 72 12.37 27.72 -0.39
N ASP A 73 12.90 27.99 -1.59
CA ASP A 73 13.70 27.01 -2.34
C ASP A 73 14.96 26.61 -1.58
N ARG A 74 15.67 27.57 -0.98
CA ARG A 74 16.83 27.30 -0.11
C ARG A 74 16.46 26.44 1.09
N LYS A 75 15.35 26.77 1.77
CA LYS A 75 14.89 26.01 2.94
C LYS A 75 14.46 24.60 2.56
N ALA A 76 13.87 24.40 1.38
CA ALA A 76 13.50 23.10 0.84
C ALA A 76 14.74 22.21 0.68
N VAL A 77 15.78 22.73 0.03
CA VAL A 77 17.06 22.02 -0.15
C VAL A 77 17.69 21.66 1.19
N GLN A 78 17.80 22.62 2.12
CA GLN A 78 18.38 22.38 3.45
C GLN A 78 17.62 21.33 4.26
N SER A 79 16.30 21.29 4.10
CA SER A 79 15.43 20.39 4.89
C SER A 79 15.21 19.04 4.23
N GLY A 80 15.73 18.81 3.01
CA GLY A 80 15.44 17.62 2.21
C GLY A 80 13.96 17.46 1.86
N LYS A 81 13.19 18.55 1.86
CA LYS A 81 11.74 18.55 1.64
C LYS A 81 11.39 19.31 0.37
N SER A 82 10.27 18.97 -0.25
CA SER A 82 9.79 19.74 -1.40
C SER A 82 9.23 21.11 -0.97
N PRO A 83 9.30 22.14 -1.83
CA PRO A 83 8.67 23.43 -1.55
C PRO A 83 7.18 23.30 -1.16
N SER A 84 6.44 22.42 -1.85
CA SER A 84 5.02 22.18 -1.56
C SER A 84 4.78 21.57 -0.17
N GLN A 85 5.68 20.69 0.31
CA GLN A 85 5.60 20.15 1.66
C GLN A 85 5.84 21.24 2.71
N LEU A 86 6.78 22.15 2.47
CA LEU A 86 7.03 23.28 3.36
C LEU A 86 5.87 24.26 3.39
N ILE A 87 5.29 24.58 2.22
CA ILE A 87 4.10 25.43 2.12
C ILE A 87 2.94 24.80 2.90
N ARG A 88 2.67 23.50 2.68
CA ARG A 88 1.61 22.79 3.39
C ARG A 88 1.81 22.82 4.90
N ALA A 89 3.01 22.47 5.36
CA ALA A 89 3.32 22.46 6.80
C ALA A 89 3.24 23.86 7.42
N ALA A 90 3.61 24.91 6.68
CA ALA A 90 3.48 26.29 7.14
C ALA A 90 2.01 26.71 7.23
N LEU A 91 1.18 26.37 6.24
CA LEU A 91 -0.26 26.65 6.25
C LEU A 91 -0.98 25.88 7.35
N GLU A 92 -0.67 24.59 7.52
CA GLU A 92 -1.21 23.77 8.63
C GLU A 92 -0.90 24.40 9.97
N ARG A 93 0.36 24.76 10.24
CA ARG A 93 0.76 25.41 11.50
C ARG A 93 0.15 26.80 11.73
N TYR A 94 -0.26 27.49 10.67
CA TYR A 94 -0.80 28.85 10.76
C TYR A 94 -2.32 28.85 10.92
N LEU A 95 -3.02 27.86 10.33
CA LEU A 95 -4.48 27.82 10.25
C LEU A 95 -5.13 26.76 11.16
N LEU A 96 -4.37 25.75 11.62
CA LEU A 96 -4.83 24.64 12.45
C LEU A 96 -3.99 24.53 13.72
#